data_AF-A0A3M0JN66-F1
#
_entry.id   AF-A0A3M0JN66-F1
#
_cell.length_a   1.000
_cell.length_b   1.000
_cell.length_c   1.000
_cell.angle_alpha   90.00
_cell.angle_beta   90.00
_cell.angle_gamma   90.00
#
_symmetry.space_group_name_H-M   'P 1'
#
loop_
_entity.id
_entity.type
_entity.pdbx_description
1 polymer ?
#
loop_
_entity_poly.entity_id
_entity_poly.type
_entity_poly.pdbx_seq_one_letter_code
_entity_poly.pdbx_strand_id
1 'polypeptide(L)'
;MQAQVSAVAKELREKMEEVTEEIREVEEQRVPVATSTVHRRQYRTNRDAVIPIHKMIRELESQGVVSKTHSPFNSPIWPVRKSDGEWRLTVDYRALNEVTPPLSAAVPDMLELQYELESKAAKWYATIDIANTFFSIPLAAECRPQFAFTWRGVQYTWNRLPQGWKHSPTICHGLIQAALEKGEAPEHLQYIDDIIVWGNTAMEVFEKGEKIIQILLKAGFAIKQSKVKGPA
;
A
#
# COMPACT_ATOMS: atom_id res chain seq x y z
N MET A 1 20.90 7.12 25.35
CA MET A 1 19.70 7.25 24.50
C MET A 1 19.98 6.89 23.04
N GLN A 2 20.89 7.59 22.34
CA GLN A 2 21.23 7.30 20.92
C GLN A 2 21.84 5.89 20.70
N ALA A 3 22.63 5.39 21.65
CA ALA A 3 23.20 4.03 21.58
C ALA A 3 22.19 2.90 21.82
N GLN A 4 21.18 3.12 22.67
CA GLN A 4 20.10 2.14 22.92
C GLN A 4 19.17 2.02 21.71
N VAL A 5 18.79 3.16 21.10
CA VAL A 5 17.97 3.17 19.86
C VAL A 5 18.71 2.49 18.71
N SER A 6 20.03 2.65 18.60
CA SER A 6 20.84 2.00 17.55
C SER A 6 21.03 0.50 17.75
N ALA A 7 21.17 0.02 18.99
CA ALA A 7 21.29 -1.41 19.29
C ALA A 7 19.97 -2.13 19.02
N VAL A 8 18.88 -1.51 19.44
CA VAL A 8 17.52 -2.00 19.26
C VAL A 8 17.09 -2.02 17.78
N ALA A 9 17.46 -1.01 16.98
CA ALA A 9 17.23 -1.03 15.52
C ALA A 9 18.03 -2.13 14.80
N LYS A 10 19.21 -2.50 15.33
CA LYS A 10 20.01 -3.61 14.81
C LYS A 10 19.41 -4.97 15.18
N GLU A 11 18.87 -5.10 16.40
CA GLU A 11 18.19 -6.32 16.84
C GLU A 11 16.86 -6.55 16.09
N LEU A 12 16.10 -5.47 15.84
CA LEU A 12 14.95 -5.48 14.92
C LEU A 12 15.35 -5.97 13.53
N ARG A 13 16.51 -5.53 13.03
CA ARG A 13 17.02 -5.93 11.71
C ARG A 13 17.36 -7.43 11.65
N GLU A 14 18.03 -7.95 12.67
CA GLU A 14 18.37 -9.39 12.76
C GLU A 14 17.11 -10.24 12.91
N LYS A 15 16.12 -9.81 13.71
CA LYS A 15 14.81 -10.46 13.82
C LYS A 15 13.97 -10.35 12.55
N MET A 16 14.06 -9.24 11.80
CA MET A 16 13.39 -9.08 10.51
C MET A 16 13.96 -10.03 9.44
N GLU A 17 15.25 -10.37 9.51
CA GLU A 17 15.90 -11.38 8.64
C GLU A 17 15.55 -12.82 9.07
N GLU A 18 15.16 -13.07 10.32
CA GLU A 18 14.73 -14.39 10.80
C GLU A 18 13.25 -14.68 10.48
N VAL A 19 12.39 -13.65 10.44
CA VAL A 19 10.95 -13.77 10.13
C VAL A 19 10.68 -14.14 8.66
N THR A 20 11.67 -14.03 7.76
CA THR A 20 11.48 -14.29 6.32
C THR A 20 11.11 -15.74 5.97
N GLU A 21 11.36 -16.72 6.83
CA GLU A 21 11.02 -18.14 6.58
C GLU A 21 9.55 -18.49 6.88
N GLU A 22 8.78 -17.62 7.56
CA GLU A 22 7.36 -17.85 7.93
C GLU A 22 6.37 -16.87 7.27
N ILE A 23 6.82 -16.02 6.34
CA ILE A 23 5.97 -15.01 5.70
C ILE A 23 4.88 -15.72 4.87
N ARG A 24 3.61 -15.55 5.28
CA ARG A 24 2.47 -15.97 4.46
C ARG A 24 2.28 -14.98 3.32
N GLU A 25 2.05 -15.46 2.10
CA GLU A 25 1.57 -14.58 1.04
C GLU A 25 0.16 -14.08 1.38
N VAL A 26 -0.10 -12.80 1.08
CA VAL A 26 -1.45 -12.25 1.18
C VAL A 26 -2.36 -13.00 0.20
N GLU A 27 -3.54 -13.43 0.64
CA GLU A 27 -4.46 -14.18 -0.20
C GLU A 27 -4.93 -13.37 -1.42
N GLU A 28 -5.22 -14.05 -2.53
CA GLU A 28 -5.76 -13.40 -3.73
C GLU A 28 -7.13 -12.77 -3.46
N GLN A 29 -7.23 -11.48 -3.80
CA GLN A 29 -8.44 -10.70 -3.58
C GLN A 29 -9.32 -10.70 -4.81
N ARG A 30 -10.57 -11.11 -4.61
CA ARG A 30 -11.67 -10.87 -5.55
C ARG A 30 -12.26 -9.50 -5.28
N VAL A 31 -12.39 -8.70 -6.33
CA VAL A 31 -12.83 -7.31 -6.23
C VAL A 31 -14.09 -7.06 -7.05
N PRO A 32 -14.90 -6.04 -6.71
CA PRO A 32 -16.03 -5.64 -7.53
C PRO A 32 -15.63 -5.43 -8.99
N VAL A 33 -16.36 -6.07 -9.88
CA VAL A 33 -16.17 -5.94 -11.33
C VAL A 33 -17.02 -4.79 -11.84
N ALA A 34 -16.42 -3.94 -12.69
CA ALA A 34 -17.11 -2.84 -13.36
C ALA A 34 -18.37 -3.31 -14.10
N THR A 35 -19.45 -2.55 -13.99
CA THR A 35 -20.75 -2.89 -14.60
C THR A 35 -20.76 -2.69 -16.12
N SER A 36 -19.81 -1.91 -16.64
CA SER A 36 -19.65 -1.69 -18.07
C SER A 36 -18.16 -1.55 -18.43
N THR A 37 -17.86 -1.80 -19.71
CA THR A 37 -16.49 -1.69 -20.22
C THR A 37 -16.09 -0.23 -20.38
N VAL A 38 -14.93 0.13 -19.82
CA VAL A 38 -14.33 1.46 -19.97
C VAL A 38 -13.11 1.35 -20.86
N HIS A 39 -13.16 2.00 -22.02
CA HIS A 39 -12.03 2.05 -22.95
C HIS A 39 -11.67 3.50 -23.31
N ARG A 40 -10.63 4.02 -22.68
CA ARG A 40 -10.09 5.37 -22.88
C ARG A 40 -8.74 5.29 -23.57
N ARG A 41 -8.53 6.13 -24.58
CA ARG A 41 -7.25 6.18 -25.31
C ARG A 41 -6.14 6.77 -24.43
N GLN A 42 -4.92 6.27 -24.60
CA GLN A 42 -3.73 6.79 -23.94
C GLN A 42 -3.51 8.27 -24.27
N TYR A 43 -3.32 9.10 -23.24
CA TYR A 43 -2.92 10.50 -23.40
C TYR A 43 -1.53 10.63 -24.00
N ARG A 44 -1.27 11.78 -24.63
CA ARG A 44 0.09 12.13 -25.06
C ARG A 44 1.00 12.22 -23.84
N THR A 45 2.02 11.37 -23.82
CA THR A 45 2.99 11.34 -22.72
C THR A 45 4.02 12.47 -22.87
N ASN A 46 4.38 13.10 -21.74
CA ASN A 46 5.53 14.01 -21.69
C ASN A 46 6.82 13.27 -22.11
N ARG A 47 7.66 13.91 -22.92
CA ARG A 47 8.94 13.37 -23.41
C ARG A 47 9.87 12.97 -22.25
N ASP A 48 9.94 13.80 -21.22
CA ASP A 48 10.82 13.57 -20.06
C ASP A 48 10.37 12.37 -19.22
N ALA A 49 9.08 12.03 -19.29
CA ALA A 49 8.52 10.89 -18.59
C ALA A 49 8.76 9.56 -19.32
N VAL A 50 9.06 9.57 -20.63
CA VAL A 50 9.05 8.33 -21.44
C VAL A 50 10.06 7.31 -20.95
N ILE A 51 11.32 7.70 -20.80
CA ILE A 51 12.40 6.81 -20.36
C ILE A 51 12.14 6.27 -18.94
N PRO A 52 11.91 7.12 -17.91
CA PRO A 52 11.72 6.63 -16.54
C PRO A 52 10.47 5.76 -16.40
N ILE A 53 9.35 6.13 -17.04
CA ILE A 53 8.12 5.31 -17.00
C ILE A 53 8.31 3.98 -17.72
N HIS A 54 9.03 3.97 -18.85
CA HIS A 54 9.31 2.70 -19.55
C HIS A 54 10.15 1.77 -18.69
N LYS A 55 11.18 2.28 -18.00
CA LYS A 55 11.98 1.50 -17.06
C LYS A 55 11.13 0.94 -15.92
N MET A 56 10.28 1.78 -15.31
CA MET A 56 9.41 1.36 -14.21
C MET A 56 8.40 0.28 -14.62
N ILE A 57 7.77 0.40 -15.80
CA ILE A 57 6.84 -0.64 -16.29
C ILE A 57 7.58 -1.97 -16.52
N ARG A 58 8.82 -1.94 -17.02
CA ARG A 58 9.63 -3.15 -17.18
C ARG A 58 10.01 -3.79 -15.86
N GLU A 59 10.33 -2.98 -14.86
CA GLU A 59 10.63 -3.44 -13.51
C GLU A 59 9.39 -4.11 -12.88
N LEU A 60 8.22 -3.45 -12.96
CA LEU A 60 6.95 -4.02 -12.50
C LEU A 60 6.59 -5.32 -13.25
N GLU A 61 6.88 -5.40 -14.54
CA GLU A 61 6.68 -6.62 -15.36
C GLU A 61 7.61 -7.74 -14.86
N SER A 62 8.89 -7.44 -14.62
CA SER A 62 9.87 -8.42 -14.12
C SER A 62 9.57 -8.93 -12.71
N GLN A 63 8.93 -8.10 -11.88
CA GLN A 63 8.48 -8.44 -10.53
C GLN A 63 7.12 -9.15 -10.52
N GLY A 64 6.48 -9.33 -11.69
CA GLY A 64 5.14 -9.93 -11.79
C GLY A 64 4.01 -9.05 -11.24
N VAL A 65 4.25 -7.77 -10.95
CA VAL A 65 3.22 -6.82 -10.49
C VAL A 65 2.27 -6.46 -11.63
N VAL A 66 2.77 -6.40 -12.87
CA VAL A 66 1.98 -6.24 -14.09
C VAL A 66 2.30 -7.34 -15.10
N SER A 67 1.33 -7.66 -15.94
CA SER A 67 1.51 -8.59 -17.07
C SER A 67 0.95 -7.98 -18.35
N LYS A 68 1.51 -8.37 -19.49
CA LYS A 68 0.89 -8.08 -20.79
C LYS A 68 -0.50 -8.73 -20.86
N THR A 69 -1.43 -8.06 -21.53
CA THR A 69 -2.81 -8.53 -21.62
C THR A 69 -3.45 -8.15 -22.96
N HIS A 70 -4.62 -8.70 -23.22
CA HIS A 70 -5.55 -8.25 -24.24
C HIS A 70 -6.94 -8.14 -23.62
N SER A 71 -7.28 -6.94 -23.16
CA SER A 71 -8.49 -6.61 -22.43
C SER A 71 -9.35 -5.62 -23.23
N PRO A 72 -10.69 -5.76 -23.19
CA PRO A 72 -11.59 -4.75 -23.75
C PRO A 72 -11.56 -3.43 -22.95
N PHE A 73 -11.04 -3.44 -21.73
CA PHE A 73 -10.86 -2.24 -20.91
C PHE A 73 -9.54 -1.53 -21.26
N ASN A 74 -9.50 -0.22 -21.08
CA ASN A 74 -8.25 0.53 -21.08
C ASN A 74 -8.40 1.84 -20.31
N SER A 75 -7.51 2.09 -19.35
CA SER A 75 -7.32 3.37 -18.68
C SER A 75 -5.99 4.00 -19.11
N PRO A 76 -5.94 5.33 -19.35
CA PRO A 76 -4.72 5.98 -19.76
C PRO A 76 -3.79 6.17 -18.56
N ILE A 77 -2.49 6.02 -18.80
CA ILE A 77 -1.48 6.39 -17.81
C ILE A 77 -1.30 7.91 -17.78
N TRP A 78 -0.99 8.42 -16.59
CA TRP A 78 -0.71 9.81 -16.30
C TRP A 78 0.58 9.90 -15.47
N PRO A 79 1.76 9.97 -16.09
CA PRO A 79 3.02 10.13 -15.34
C PRO A 79 3.03 11.44 -14.54
N VAL A 80 3.29 11.34 -13.24
CA VAL A 80 3.36 12.51 -12.34
C VAL A 80 4.79 12.66 -11.84
N ARG A 81 5.31 13.89 -11.87
CA ARG A 81 6.61 14.22 -11.28
C ARG A 81 6.40 14.56 -9.80
N LYS A 82 7.13 13.87 -8.93
CA LYS A 82 7.18 14.14 -7.49
C LYS A 82 8.02 15.40 -7.20
N SER A 83 7.88 15.93 -5.98
CA SER A 83 8.67 17.06 -5.49
C SER A 83 10.17 16.76 -5.36
N ASP A 84 10.53 15.50 -5.11
CA ASP A 84 11.91 14.99 -5.10
C ASP A 84 12.52 14.87 -6.52
N GLY A 85 11.73 15.13 -7.57
CA GLY A 85 12.14 15.06 -8.97
C GLY A 85 11.92 13.70 -9.64
N GLU A 86 11.57 12.64 -8.89
CA GLU A 86 11.28 11.32 -9.43
C GLU A 86 9.95 11.27 -10.18
N TRP A 87 9.82 10.30 -11.08
CA TRP A 87 8.56 10.02 -11.78
C TRP A 87 7.77 8.92 -11.10
N ARG A 88 6.45 9.10 -11.02
CA ARG A 88 5.49 8.09 -10.58
C ARG A 88 4.58 7.70 -11.73
N LEU A 89 4.42 6.40 -11.94
CA LEU A 89 3.39 5.86 -12.82
C LEU A 89 2.04 5.98 -12.08
N THR A 90 1.13 6.80 -12.61
CA THR A 90 -0.27 6.78 -12.18
C THR A 90 -1.14 6.38 -13.35
N VAL A 91 -2.28 5.76 -13.07
CA VAL A 91 -3.27 5.35 -14.06
C VAL A 91 -4.57 6.07 -13.73
N ASP A 92 -5.18 6.70 -14.73
CA ASP A 92 -6.43 7.44 -14.53
C ASP A 92 -7.62 6.48 -14.54
N TYR A 93 -8.02 6.06 -13.35
CA TYR A 93 -9.17 5.19 -13.14
C TYR A 93 -10.48 5.94 -12.93
N ARG A 94 -10.59 7.26 -13.16
CA ARG A 94 -11.84 8.00 -12.90
C ARG A 94 -13.05 7.38 -13.59
N ALA A 95 -12.95 7.10 -14.89
CA ALA A 95 -14.04 6.47 -15.63
C ALA A 95 -14.34 5.03 -15.16
N LEU A 96 -13.31 4.27 -14.75
CA LEU A 96 -13.51 2.93 -14.17
C LEU A 96 -14.21 3.02 -12.80
N ASN A 97 -13.83 4.00 -11.99
CA ASN A 97 -14.37 4.24 -10.66
C ASN A 97 -15.87 4.60 -10.72
N GLU A 98 -16.32 5.32 -11.76
CA GLU A 98 -17.74 5.65 -11.97
C GLU A 98 -18.61 4.41 -12.19
N VAL A 99 -18.10 3.40 -12.90
CA VAL A 99 -18.85 2.20 -13.28
C VAL A 99 -18.58 1.00 -12.36
N THR A 100 -17.68 1.14 -11.40
CA THR A 100 -17.42 0.09 -10.40
C THR A 100 -18.50 0.15 -9.31
N PRO A 101 -19.18 -0.96 -8.98
CA PRO A 101 -20.15 -0.99 -7.88
C PRO A 101 -19.54 -0.49 -6.56
N PRO A 102 -20.33 0.12 -5.65
CA PRO A 102 -19.84 0.52 -4.34
C PRO A 102 -19.40 -0.71 -3.54
N LEU A 103 -18.37 -0.53 -2.73
CA LEU A 103 -17.90 -1.45 -1.70
C LEU A 103 -18.13 -0.75 -0.37
N SER A 104 -18.58 -1.47 0.66
CA SER A 104 -18.77 -0.88 1.99
C SER A 104 -17.45 -0.30 2.48
N ALA A 105 -17.45 0.96 2.90
CA ALA A 105 -16.26 1.59 3.46
C ALA A 105 -15.99 1.00 4.85
N ALA A 106 -14.82 0.42 5.01
CA ALA A 106 -14.28 -0.01 6.30
C ALA A 106 -13.28 1.02 6.88
N VAL A 107 -12.97 2.09 6.15
CA VAL A 107 -11.98 3.09 6.56
C VAL A 107 -12.64 4.08 7.52
N PRO A 108 -12.09 4.28 8.73
CA PRO A 108 -12.60 5.25 9.70
C PRO A 108 -12.61 6.68 9.17
N ASP A 109 -13.49 7.52 9.72
CA ASP A 109 -13.50 8.94 9.42
C ASP A 109 -12.25 9.63 9.99
N MET A 110 -11.66 10.53 9.21
CA MET A 110 -10.39 11.18 9.58
C MET A 110 -10.55 12.09 10.82
N LEU A 111 -11.70 12.73 10.98
CA LEU A 111 -11.95 13.60 12.12
C LEU A 111 -12.16 12.77 13.40
N GLU A 112 -12.83 11.63 13.30
CA GLU A 112 -12.95 10.67 14.42
C GLU A 112 -11.57 10.15 14.85
N LEU A 113 -10.72 9.75 13.90
CA LEU A 113 -9.35 9.33 14.20
C LEU A 113 -8.52 10.43 14.86
N GLN A 114 -8.70 11.68 14.42
CA GLN A 114 -8.02 12.82 15.02
C GLN A 114 -8.46 13.02 16.47
N TYR A 115 -9.77 13.02 16.75
CA TYR A 115 -10.27 13.15 18.12
C TYR A 115 -9.79 12.00 19.00
N GLU A 116 -9.78 10.78 18.48
CA GLU A 116 -9.26 9.65 19.24
C GLU A 116 -7.78 9.84 19.57
N LEU A 117 -6.96 10.24 18.59
CA LEU A 117 -5.53 10.48 18.81
C LEU A 117 -5.28 11.57 19.86
N GLU A 118 -6.01 12.69 19.79
CA GLU A 118 -5.93 13.79 20.75
C GLU A 118 -6.34 13.35 22.17
N SER A 119 -7.29 12.41 22.27
CA SER A 119 -7.77 11.89 23.56
C SER A 119 -6.75 11.04 24.32
N LYS A 120 -5.76 10.44 23.64
CA LYS A 120 -4.81 9.51 24.27
C LYS A 120 -3.82 10.20 25.21
N ALA A 121 -3.66 11.53 25.10
CA ALA A 121 -2.79 12.36 25.95
C ALA A 121 -1.37 11.79 26.18
N ALA A 122 -0.83 11.06 25.18
CA ALA A 122 0.44 10.37 25.29
C ALA A 122 1.63 11.32 25.09
N LYS A 123 2.77 10.98 25.70
CA LYS A 123 4.02 11.75 25.57
C LYS A 123 4.81 11.37 24.32
N TRP A 124 4.69 10.12 23.88
CA TRP A 124 5.42 9.57 22.75
C TRP A 124 4.45 8.98 21.73
N TYR A 125 4.72 9.28 20.46
CA TYR A 125 4.03 8.71 19.31
C TYR A 125 5.07 8.17 18.34
N ALA A 126 4.72 7.11 17.63
CA ALA A 126 5.46 6.65 16.46
C ALA A 126 4.48 6.26 15.35
N THR A 127 4.90 6.48 14.12
CA THR A 127 4.17 6.07 12.93
C THR A 127 4.92 4.96 12.22
N ILE A 128 4.19 3.94 11.77
CA ILE A 128 4.65 2.84 10.94
C ILE A 128 4.00 3.03 9.57
N ASP A 129 4.84 3.23 8.54
CA ASP A 129 4.45 3.40 7.14
C ASP A 129 4.66 2.04 6.43
N ILE A 130 3.55 1.42 6.01
CA ILE A 130 3.60 0.13 5.33
C ILE A 130 3.88 0.38 3.84
N ALA A 131 5.07 -0.01 3.37
CA ALA A 131 5.50 0.29 2.00
C ALA A 131 4.70 -0.50 0.97
N ASN A 132 4.25 0.20 -0.09
CA ASN A 132 3.70 -0.43 -1.29
C ASN A 132 2.57 -1.44 -1.01
N THR A 133 1.79 -1.21 0.04
CA THR A 133 0.73 -2.11 0.52
C THR A 133 -0.17 -2.65 -0.60
N PHE A 134 -0.60 -1.80 -1.52
CA PHE A 134 -1.45 -2.23 -2.62
C PHE A 134 -0.76 -3.25 -3.54
N PHE A 135 0.54 -3.08 -3.82
CA PHE A 135 1.27 -4.03 -4.67
C PHE A 135 1.60 -5.34 -3.97
N SER A 136 1.50 -5.41 -2.64
CA SER A 136 1.61 -6.64 -1.87
C SER A 136 0.33 -7.50 -1.94
N ILE A 137 -0.81 -6.92 -2.35
CA ILE A 137 -2.11 -7.61 -2.36
C ILE A 137 -2.39 -8.17 -3.76
N PRO A 138 -2.40 -9.51 -3.93
CA PRO A 138 -2.69 -10.12 -5.23
C PRO A 138 -4.15 -10.01 -5.63
N LEU A 139 -4.39 -9.84 -6.93
CA LEU A 139 -5.73 -9.84 -7.52
C LEU A 139 -6.04 -11.20 -8.14
N ALA A 140 -7.25 -11.69 -7.91
CA ALA A 140 -7.78 -12.85 -8.62
C ALA A 140 -7.77 -12.60 -10.14
N ALA A 141 -7.42 -13.63 -10.93
CA ALA A 141 -7.18 -13.50 -12.37
C ALA A 141 -8.38 -12.93 -13.14
N GLU A 142 -9.59 -13.31 -12.75
CA GLU A 142 -10.86 -12.86 -13.33
C GLU A 142 -11.11 -11.35 -13.17
N CYS A 143 -10.53 -10.72 -12.16
CA CYS A 143 -10.70 -9.29 -11.90
C CYS A 143 -9.68 -8.42 -12.65
N ARG A 144 -8.54 -8.98 -13.05
CA ARG A 144 -7.42 -8.24 -13.65
C ARG A 144 -7.78 -7.47 -14.93
N PRO A 145 -8.62 -7.96 -15.87
CA PRO A 145 -8.85 -7.28 -17.15
C PRO A 145 -9.31 -5.82 -17.01
N GLN A 146 -10.10 -5.47 -15.99
CA GLN A 146 -10.65 -4.12 -15.84
C GLN A 146 -9.59 -3.04 -15.53
N PHE A 147 -8.42 -3.46 -15.05
CA PHE A 147 -7.30 -2.58 -14.68
C PHE A 147 -6.28 -2.40 -15.81
N ALA A 148 -6.66 -2.73 -17.03
CA ALA A 148 -5.76 -2.65 -18.17
C ALA A 148 -5.38 -1.20 -18.52
N PHE A 149 -4.14 -1.00 -18.93
CA PHE A 149 -3.60 0.27 -19.42
C PHE A 149 -2.66 0.03 -20.60
N THR A 150 -2.45 1.04 -21.44
CA THR A 150 -1.61 0.91 -22.64
C THR A 150 -0.35 1.75 -22.53
N TRP A 151 0.80 1.15 -22.82
CA TRP A 151 2.09 1.83 -22.92
C TRP A 151 2.82 1.46 -24.21
N ARG A 152 3.13 2.47 -25.04
CA ARG A 152 3.86 2.34 -26.32
C ARG A 152 3.32 1.22 -27.23
N GLY A 153 1.99 1.11 -27.32
CA GLY A 153 1.31 0.14 -28.18
C GLY A 153 1.19 -1.27 -27.59
N VAL A 154 1.65 -1.48 -26.35
CA VAL A 154 1.46 -2.74 -25.62
C VAL A 154 0.50 -2.50 -24.46
N GLN A 155 -0.49 -3.37 -24.32
CA GLN A 155 -1.43 -3.32 -23.21
C GLN A 155 -0.94 -4.20 -22.06
N TYR A 156 -1.05 -3.68 -20.84
CA TYR A 156 -0.69 -4.32 -19.59
C TYR A 156 -1.90 -4.32 -18.67
N THR A 157 -1.90 -5.20 -17.68
CA THR A 157 -2.80 -5.12 -16.52
C THR A 157 -2.07 -5.43 -15.24
N TRP A 158 -2.65 -5.02 -14.11
CA TRP A 158 -2.13 -5.27 -12.78
C TRP A 158 -2.51 -6.67 -12.30
N ASN A 159 -1.53 -7.41 -11.76
CA ASN A 159 -1.72 -8.68 -11.03
C ASN A 159 -1.89 -8.46 -9.53
N ARG A 160 -1.69 -7.21 -9.08
CA ARG A 160 -1.78 -6.74 -7.70
C ARG A 160 -2.71 -5.53 -7.64
N LEU A 161 -3.18 -5.16 -6.45
CA LEU A 161 -4.12 -4.06 -6.29
C LEU A 161 -3.51 -2.74 -6.83
N PRO A 162 -4.16 -2.04 -7.78
CA PRO A 162 -3.56 -0.86 -8.41
C PRO A 162 -3.76 0.42 -7.59
N GLN A 163 -2.82 1.35 -7.71
CA GLN A 163 -2.97 2.72 -7.21
C GLN A 163 -4.00 3.48 -8.07
N GLY A 164 -4.82 4.32 -7.43
CA GLY A 164 -5.80 5.20 -8.07
C GLY A 164 -7.20 4.60 -8.29
N TRP A 165 -7.37 3.28 -8.07
CA TRP A 165 -8.69 2.67 -8.04
C TRP A 165 -9.37 2.92 -6.69
N LYS A 166 -10.67 3.28 -6.73
CA LYS A 166 -11.37 3.85 -5.56
C LYS A 166 -11.46 2.93 -4.34
N HIS A 167 -11.44 1.62 -4.55
CA HIS A 167 -11.60 0.64 -3.46
C HIS A 167 -10.27 0.04 -2.98
N SER A 168 -9.15 0.37 -3.64
CA SER A 168 -7.84 -0.10 -3.20
C SER A 168 -7.55 0.25 -1.73
N PRO A 169 -7.83 1.48 -1.26
CA PRO A 169 -7.62 1.84 0.15
C PRO A 169 -8.49 1.01 1.11
N THR A 170 -9.76 0.80 0.78
CA THR A 170 -10.71 0.05 1.63
C THR A 170 -10.30 -1.40 1.80
N ILE A 171 -9.94 -2.07 0.70
CA ILE A 171 -9.50 -3.47 0.74
C ILE A 171 -8.19 -3.59 1.51
N CYS A 172 -7.24 -2.70 1.25
CA CYS A 172 -5.98 -2.66 1.97
C CYS A 172 -6.17 -2.47 3.48
N HIS A 173 -6.99 -1.50 3.87
CA HIS A 173 -7.29 -1.20 5.26
C HIS A 173 -7.88 -2.43 5.97
N GLY A 174 -8.88 -3.07 5.37
CA GLY A 174 -9.54 -4.25 5.96
C GLY A 174 -8.61 -5.44 6.11
N LEU A 175 -7.70 -5.69 5.16
CA LEU A 175 -6.72 -6.77 5.27
C LEU A 175 -5.69 -6.52 6.37
N ILE A 176 -5.20 -5.29 6.48
CA ILE A 176 -4.28 -4.90 7.55
C ILE A 176 -4.98 -5.01 8.91
N GLN A 177 -6.21 -4.50 9.02
CA GLN A 177 -7.01 -4.59 10.25
C GLN A 177 -7.20 -6.06 10.67
N ALA A 178 -7.62 -6.93 9.75
CA ALA A 178 -7.81 -8.35 10.03
C ALA A 178 -6.51 -9.03 10.48
N ALA A 179 -5.36 -8.65 9.90
CA ALA A 179 -4.05 -9.15 10.33
C ALA A 179 -3.72 -8.70 11.75
N LEU A 180 -3.96 -7.42 12.08
CA LEU A 180 -3.70 -6.85 13.40
C LEU A 180 -4.60 -7.46 14.48
N GLU A 181 -5.89 -7.65 14.19
CA GLU A 181 -6.84 -8.31 15.09
C GLU A 181 -6.44 -9.76 15.36
N LYS A 182 -6.12 -10.53 14.31
CA LYS A 182 -5.67 -11.92 14.43
C LYS A 182 -4.35 -12.06 15.19
N GLY A 183 -3.47 -11.07 15.07
CA GLY A 183 -2.18 -11.02 15.76
C GLY A 183 -2.26 -10.47 17.19
N GLU A 184 -3.46 -10.12 17.67
CA GLU A 184 -3.67 -9.44 18.96
C GLU A 184 -2.75 -8.22 19.10
N ALA A 185 -2.77 -7.37 18.07
CA ALA A 185 -1.98 -6.15 18.03
C ALA A 185 -2.25 -5.28 19.28
N PRO A 186 -1.20 -4.63 19.83
CA PRO A 186 -1.37 -3.69 20.92
C PRO A 186 -2.22 -2.50 20.47
N GLU A 187 -2.66 -1.66 21.41
CA GLU A 187 -3.45 -0.46 21.11
C GLU A 187 -2.74 0.42 20.04
N HIS A 188 -3.47 0.72 18.96
CA HIS A 188 -2.98 1.46 17.81
C HIS A 188 -4.14 2.17 17.09
N LEU A 189 -3.79 3.14 16.23
CA LEU A 189 -4.71 3.75 15.27
C LEU A 189 -4.23 3.39 13.88
N GLN A 190 -5.16 3.02 13.01
CA GLN A 190 -4.87 2.66 11.63
C GLN A 190 -5.62 3.59 10.68
N TYR A 191 -4.92 4.10 9.68
CA TYR A 191 -5.51 4.80 8.55
C TYR A 191 -4.89 4.27 7.25
N ILE A 192 -5.66 3.44 6.53
CA ILE A 192 -5.19 2.74 5.30
C ILE A 192 -3.87 1.98 5.56
N ASP A 193 -2.74 2.57 5.17
CA ASP A 193 -1.37 2.05 5.22
C ASP A 193 -0.50 2.68 6.33
N ASP A 194 -1.00 3.70 7.03
CA ASP A 194 -0.37 4.32 8.19
C ASP A 194 -0.90 3.71 9.49
N ILE A 195 0.01 3.32 10.39
CA ILE A 195 -0.32 2.90 11.75
C ILE A 195 0.37 3.82 12.75
N ILE A 196 -0.38 4.31 13.73
CA ILE A 196 0.13 5.15 14.82
C ILE A 196 0.07 4.33 16.11
N VAL A 197 1.17 4.34 16.85
CA VAL A 197 1.27 3.81 18.22
C VAL A 197 1.70 4.91 19.17
N TRP A 198 1.30 4.80 20.43
CA TRP A 198 1.58 5.81 21.45
C TRP A 198 1.89 5.19 22.82
N GLY A 199 2.47 6.00 23.70
CA GLY A 199 2.86 5.60 25.05
C GLY A 199 3.43 6.73 25.88
N ASN A 200 3.68 6.45 27.16
CA ASN A 200 4.26 7.41 28.10
C ASN A 200 5.80 7.39 28.09
N THR A 201 6.39 6.33 27.55
CA THR A 201 7.84 6.18 27.39
C THR A 201 8.20 5.78 25.95
N ALA A 202 9.40 6.13 25.52
CA ALA A 202 9.90 5.73 24.20
C ALA A 202 10.03 4.20 24.06
N MET A 203 10.36 3.50 25.16
CA MET A 203 10.49 2.03 25.15
C MET A 203 9.15 1.34 24.92
N GLU A 204 8.09 1.81 25.59
CA GLU A 204 6.73 1.28 25.40
C GLU A 204 6.26 1.41 23.95
N VAL A 205 6.45 2.59 23.35
CA VAL A 205 6.11 2.83 21.93
C VAL A 205 6.92 1.93 21.01
N PHE A 206 8.18 1.72 21.34
CA PHE A 206 9.07 0.84 20.59
C PHE A 206 8.59 -0.62 20.61
N GLU A 207 8.30 -1.17 21.80
CA GLU A 207 7.81 -2.55 21.96
C GLU A 207 6.47 -2.76 21.25
N LYS A 208 5.55 -1.78 21.33
CA LYS A 208 4.29 -1.82 20.57
C LYS A 208 4.55 -1.85 19.07
N GLY A 209 5.47 -1.01 18.59
CA GLY A 209 5.84 -0.95 17.18
C GLY A 209 6.47 -2.24 16.68
N GLU A 210 7.38 -2.85 17.44
CA GLU A 210 8.00 -4.13 17.11
C GLU A 210 6.96 -5.25 16.99
N LYS A 211 6.02 -5.33 17.93
CA LYS A 211 4.94 -6.34 17.89
C LYS A 211 4.06 -6.16 16.64
N ILE A 212 3.67 -4.94 16.31
CA ILE A 212 2.88 -4.65 15.10
C ILE A 212 3.65 -5.04 13.84
N ILE A 213 4.93 -4.66 13.75
CA ILE A 213 5.81 -5.01 12.62
C ILE A 213 5.85 -6.52 12.43
N GLN A 214 6.04 -7.29 13.50
CA GLN A 214 6.08 -8.75 13.43
C GLN A 214 4.75 -9.35 12.94
N ILE A 215 3.61 -8.82 13.40
CA ILE A 215 2.28 -9.27 12.96
C ILE A 215 2.12 -9.05 11.45
N LEU A 216 2.46 -7.85 10.97
CA LEU A 216 2.32 -7.48 9.56
C LEU A 216 3.25 -8.29 8.65
N LEU A 217 4.51 -8.51 9.06
CA LEU A 217 5.46 -9.34 8.33
C LEU A 217 4.95 -10.79 8.22
N LYS A 218 4.46 -11.37 9.32
CA LYS A 218 3.85 -12.71 9.31
C LYS A 218 2.62 -12.81 8.40
N ALA A 219 1.91 -11.71 8.23
CA ALA A 219 0.74 -11.60 7.36
C ALA A 219 1.08 -11.30 5.88
N GLY A 220 2.35 -11.13 5.52
CA GLY A 220 2.76 -10.91 4.12
C GLY A 220 2.93 -9.44 3.71
N PHE A 221 2.83 -8.50 4.64
CA PHE A 221 2.98 -7.08 4.34
C PHE A 221 4.43 -6.63 4.44
N ALA A 222 4.93 -5.99 3.39
CA ALA A 222 6.24 -5.34 3.38
C ALA A 222 6.21 -4.00 4.13
N ILE A 223 7.21 -3.74 4.97
CA ILE A 223 7.27 -2.53 5.80
C ILE A 223 8.41 -1.63 5.35
N LYS A 224 8.17 -0.31 5.29
CA LYS A 224 9.24 0.63 4.97
C LYS A 224 10.15 0.80 6.18
N GLN A 225 11.44 0.50 6.02
CA GLN A 225 12.44 0.68 7.07
C GLN A 225 12.62 2.15 7.50
N SER A 226 12.22 3.11 6.66
CA SER A 226 12.42 4.54 6.90
C SER A 226 11.09 5.25 7.23
N LYS A 227 10.80 5.46 8.53
CA LYS A 227 10.10 6.62 9.14
C LYS A 227 9.53 6.34 10.55
N VAL A 228 10.27 5.67 11.43
CA VAL A 228 9.94 5.77 12.87
C VAL A 228 10.33 7.18 13.32
N LYS A 229 9.36 8.10 13.34
CA LYS A 229 9.54 9.45 13.89
C LYS A 229 9.12 9.44 15.35
N GLY A 230 10.06 9.73 16.26
CA GLY A 230 9.73 10.05 17.64
C GLY A 230 9.20 11.50 17.75
N PRO A 231 8.56 11.85 18.87
CA PRO A 231 8.21 13.23 19.18
C PRO A 231 9.47 14.10 19.22
N ALA A 232 9.32 15.34 18.77
CA ALA A 232 10.28 16.42 18.99
C ALA A 232 10.20 16.90 20.45
#